data_AF-A0A6F7W9H2-F1
#
_entry.id   AF-A0A6F7W9H2-F1
#
_cell.length_a   1.000
_cell.length_b   1.000
_cell.length_c   1.000
_cell.angle_alpha   90.00
_cell.angle_beta   90.00
_cell.angle_gamma   90.00
#
_symmetry.space_group_name_H-M   'P 1'
#
loop_
_entity.id
_entity.type
_entity.pdbx_description
1 polymer ?
#
loop_
_entity_poly.entity_id
_entity_poly.type
_entity_poly.pdbx_seq_one_letter_code
_entity_poly.pdbx_strand_id
1 'polypeptide(L)'
;MPTPSWVTAWRLTGDDKWRTGAIRAASSLVRRYNPKGRFIRAWGALNDPANAGRVIMDTMMNLDLLAFASGQTGEGKYLDIAVEHARTTQRNFPRPDGSTPHVYDFDPASGAPLGPGTVQGYSPASCWSRGQAWGIYGFTTIYRRTGRREFLTTARKLADFALGALSPDHVPVWDYLAPQAPHDIKDASAGAVMACGLLDLSRATGEPRYREEALKLLTALSETCLTRKSTRADAVVARCTRNRPSEDGVEISLPYADYYLLEGILRVLRPDDIDRAIDLSTV
;
A
#
# COMPACT_ATOMS: atom_id res chain seq x y z
N MET A 1 -1.66 0.68 5.43
CA MET A 1 -2.08 2.10 5.41
C MET A 1 -2.59 2.43 6.80
N PRO A 2 -2.12 3.51 7.44
CA PRO A 2 -2.79 3.99 8.64
C PRO A 2 -4.21 4.34 8.24
N THR A 3 -5.22 3.77 8.89
CA THR A 3 -6.62 4.00 8.49
C THR A 3 -6.97 5.48 8.78
N PRO A 4 -7.00 6.35 7.75
CA PRO A 4 -6.59 7.76 7.93
C PRO A 4 -7.65 8.64 8.60
N SER A 5 -8.84 8.08 8.84
CA SER A 5 -9.97 8.78 9.45
C SER A 5 -10.28 8.23 10.84
N TRP A 6 -11.11 7.19 10.96
CA TRP A 6 -11.65 6.73 12.24
C TRP A 6 -10.58 6.24 13.22
N VAL A 7 -9.59 5.46 12.76
CA VAL A 7 -8.51 4.98 13.62
C VAL A 7 -7.61 6.14 14.07
N THR A 8 -7.21 7.01 13.14
CA THR A 8 -6.42 8.21 13.47
C THR A 8 -7.16 9.12 14.46
N ALA A 9 -8.46 9.38 14.23
CA ALA A 9 -9.27 10.21 15.11
C ALA A 9 -9.39 9.60 16.52
N TRP A 10 -9.58 8.29 16.62
CA TRP A 10 -9.53 7.58 17.90
C TRP A 10 -8.19 7.79 18.60
N ARG A 11 -7.08 7.55 17.91
CA ARG A 11 -5.73 7.68 18.50
C ARG A 11 -5.43 9.09 18.99
N LEU A 12 -5.89 10.11 18.27
CA LEU A 12 -5.66 11.52 18.62
C LEU A 12 -6.57 12.04 19.73
N THR A 13 -7.80 11.54 19.83
CA THR A 13 -8.83 12.13 20.71
C THR A 13 -9.22 11.25 21.89
N GLY A 14 -9.04 9.93 21.79
CA GLY A 14 -9.55 8.96 22.77
C GLY A 14 -11.08 8.89 22.84
N ASP A 15 -11.81 9.45 21.86
CA ASP A 15 -13.28 9.40 21.83
C ASP A 15 -13.80 8.07 21.25
N ASP A 16 -14.48 7.28 22.07
CA ASP A 16 -14.89 5.90 21.77
C ASP A 16 -15.84 5.79 20.56
N LYS A 17 -16.50 6.88 20.16
CA LYS A 17 -17.29 6.87 18.91
C LYS A 17 -16.43 6.52 17.70
N TRP A 18 -15.18 7.01 17.66
CA TRP A 18 -14.24 6.76 16.58
C TRP A 18 -13.75 5.30 16.59
N ARG A 19 -13.45 4.78 17.78
CA ARG A 19 -13.10 3.37 17.99
C ARG A 19 -14.23 2.45 17.53
N THR A 20 -15.45 2.73 17.96
CA THR A 20 -16.64 1.94 17.61
C THR A 20 -16.86 1.90 16.09
N GLY A 21 -16.74 3.04 15.40
CA GLY A 21 -16.88 3.06 13.94
C GLY A 21 -15.76 2.31 13.21
N ALA A 22 -14.51 2.40 13.68
CA ALA A 22 -13.41 1.63 13.12
C ALA A 22 -13.61 0.11 13.28
N ILE A 23 -14.08 -0.37 14.44
CA ILE A 23 -14.38 -1.79 14.67
C ILE A 23 -15.54 -2.26 13.77
N ARG A 24 -16.58 -1.44 13.56
CA ARG A 24 -17.67 -1.74 12.62
C ARG A 24 -17.18 -1.83 11.17
N ALA A 25 -16.25 -0.96 10.78
CA ALA A 25 -15.60 -1.03 9.46
C ALA A 25 -14.79 -2.32 9.31
N ALA A 26 -14.01 -2.71 10.33
CA ALA A 26 -13.27 -3.97 10.34
C ALA A 26 -14.19 -5.20 10.23
N SER A 27 -15.30 -5.19 10.97
CA SER A 27 -16.33 -6.24 10.89
C SER A 27 -16.92 -6.36 9.49
N SER A 28 -17.11 -5.23 8.80
CA SER A 28 -17.59 -5.20 7.42
C SER A 28 -16.55 -5.73 6.44
N LEU A 29 -15.27 -5.41 6.65
CA LEU A 29 -14.17 -5.92 5.84
C LEU A 29 -14.01 -7.45 5.99
N VAL A 30 -14.15 -7.99 7.20
CA VAL A 30 -14.10 -9.45 7.45
C VAL A 30 -15.16 -10.21 6.66
N ARG A 31 -16.34 -9.63 6.41
CA ARG A 31 -17.38 -10.27 5.58
C ARG A 31 -16.94 -10.53 4.14
N ARG A 32 -15.85 -9.89 3.68
CA ARG A 32 -15.24 -10.10 2.36
C ARG A 32 -14.20 -11.23 2.37
N TYR A 33 -13.91 -11.83 3.52
CA TYR A 33 -12.97 -12.93 3.62
C TYR A 33 -13.53 -14.21 3.01
N ASN A 34 -12.77 -14.81 2.09
CA ASN A 34 -13.00 -16.15 1.57
C ASN A 34 -12.11 -17.13 2.37
N PRO A 35 -12.69 -18.01 3.19
CA PRO A 35 -11.90 -18.94 4.01
C PRO A 35 -11.29 -20.11 3.21
N LYS A 36 -11.81 -20.43 2.02
CA LYS A 36 -11.29 -21.51 1.17
C LYS A 36 -9.98 -21.09 0.51
N GLY A 37 -9.98 -19.93 -0.13
CA GLY A 37 -8.77 -19.33 -0.73
C GLY A 37 -7.94 -18.49 0.22
N ARG A 38 -8.42 -18.26 1.44
CA ARG A 38 -7.75 -17.48 2.49
C ARG A 38 -7.33 -16.08 2.01
N PHE A 39 -8.26 -15.38 1.37
CA PHE A 39 -8.05 -14.03 0.87
C PHE A 39 -9.27 -13.15 1.18
N ILE A 40 -9.12 -11.85 1.01
CA ILE A 40 -10.20 -10.86 1.14
C ILE A 40 -10.50 -10.42 -0.28
N ARG A 41 -11.76 -10.58 -0.73
CA ARG A 41 -12.13 -10.20 -2.11
C ARG A 41 -12.05 -8.68 -2.31
N ALA A 42 -11.41 -8.28 -3.39
CA ALA A 42 -11.13 -6.87 -3.69
C ALA A 42 -12.40 -6.09 -4.01
N TRP A 43 -13.13 -6.49 -5.05
CA TRP A 43 -14.25 -5.73 -5.60
C TRP A 43 -15.55 -6.53 -5.71
N GLY A 44 -16.61 -5.84 -6.14
CA GLY A 44 -17.94 -6.39 -6.29
C GLY A 44 -18.71 -6.51 -4.98
N ALA A 45 -20.03 -6.55 -5.13
CA ALA A 45 -20.94 -6.92 -4.04
C ALA A 45 -20.65 -8.37 -3.60
N LEU A 46 -21.01 -8.74 -2.37
CA LEU A 46 -20.71 -10.08 -1.85
C LEU A 46 -21.38 -11.22 -2.65
N ASN A 47 -22.49 -10.91 -3.32
CA ASN A 47 -23.21 -11.81 -4.21
C ASN A 47 -22.80 -11.71 -5.69
N ASP A 48 -21.87 -10.82 -6.06
CA ASP A 48 -21.33 -10.75 -7.42
C ASP A 48 -20.30 -11.88 -7.63
N PRO A 49 -20.56 -12.85 -8.53
CA PRO A 49 -19.64 -13.96 -8.79
C PRO A 49 -18.42 -13.52 -9.61
N ALA A 50 -18.52 -12.46 -10.43
CA ALA A 50 -17.47 -12.10 -11.39
C ALA A 50 -16.15 -11.71 -10.72
N ASN A 51 -16.23 -11.11 -9.52
CA ASN A 51 -15.08 -10.68 -8.73
C ASN A 51 -14.92 -11.48 -7.42
N ALA A 52 -15.61 -12.61 -7.28
CA ALA A 52 -15.59 -13.39 -6.04
C ALA A 52 -14.21 -13.97 -5.70
N GLY A 53 -13.40 -14.23 -6.73
CA GLY A 53 -12.03 -14.75 -6.66
C GLY A 53 -10.92 -13.70 -6.77
N ARG A 54 -11.27 -12.42 -6.93
CA ARG A 54 -10.31 -11.37 -7.31
C ARG A 54 -9.64 -10.75 -6.10
N VAL A 55 -8.31 -10.76 -6.09
CA VAL A 55 -7.47 -10.12 -5.07
C VAL A 55 -6.57 -9.06 -5.72
N ILE A 56 -6.37 -7.95 -5.04
CA ILE A 56 -5.47 -6.87 -5.48
C ILE A 56 -4.43 -6.57 -4.41
N MET A 57 -3.23 -6.18 -4.83
CA MET A 57 -2.12 -5.84 -3.92
C MET A 57 -2.51 -4.74 -2.92
N ASP A 58 -3.35 -3.79 -3.33
CA ASP A 58 -3.87 -2.68 -2.52
C ASP A 58 -4.53 -3.16 -1.21
N THR A 59 -5.11 -4.37 -1.20
CA THR A 59 -5.77 -4.93 -0.01
C THR A 59 -4.79 -5.13 1.15
N MET A 60 -3.49 -5.29 0.86
CA MET A 60 -2.43 -5.30 1.87
C MET A 60 -2.45 -4.04 2.75
N MET A 61 -2.87 -2.91 2.18
CA MET A 61 -2.97 -1.65 2.92
C MET A 61 -4.16 -1.60 3.86
N ASN A 62 -5.21 -2.40 3.63
CA ASN A 62 -6.40 -2.47 4.48
C ASN A 62 -6.22 -3.39 5.70
N LEU A 63 -5.18 -4.23 5.72
CA LEU A 63 -4.96 -5.20 6.79
C LEU A 63 -4.68 -4.56 8.16
N ASP A 64 -4.14 -3.33 8.17
CA ASP A 64 -3.89 -2.58 9.40
C ASP A 64 -5.18 -2.31 10.20
N LEU A 65 -6.30 -2.13 9.52
CA LEU A 65 -7.62 -1.97 10.16
C LEU A 65 -8.02 -3.23 10.96
N LEU A 66 -7.72 -4.41 10.43
CA LEU A 66 -8.00 -5.68 11.09
C LEU A 66 -7.06 -5.90 12.28
N ALA A 67 -5.78 -5.55 12.13
CA ALA A 67 -4.84 -5.58 13.25
C ALA A 67 -5.27 -4.63 14.39
N PHE A 68 -5.69 -3.41 14.04
CA PHE A 68 -6.28 -2.46 14.99
C PHE A 68 -7.50 -3.05 15.70
N ALA A 69 -8.47 -3.61 14.96
CA ALA A 69 -9.68 -4.18 15.56
C ALA A 69 -9.36 -5.34 16.51
N SER A 70 -8.41 -6.21 16.16
CA SER A 70 -7.92 -7.27 17.05
C SER A 70 -7.40 -6.69 18.37
N GLY A 71 -6.53 -5.69 18.31
CA GLY A 71 -5.98 -5.03 19.50
C GLY A 71 -7.04 -4.31 20.36
N GLN A 72 -8.08 -3.75 19.74
CA GLN A 72 -9.14 -3.02 20.47
C GLN A 72 -10.24 -3.91 21.06
N THR A 73 -10.41 -5.12 20.54
CA THR A 73 -11.50 -6.04 20.95
C THR A 73 -11.00 -7.26 21.71
N GLY A 74 -9.73 -7.62 21.56
CA GLY A 74 -9.19 -8.90 22.03
C GLY A 74 -9.58 -10.09 21.14
N GLU A 75 -10.35 -9.87 20.07
CA GLU A 75 -10.78 -10.94 19.16
C GLU A 75 -9.71 -11.24 18.11
N GLY A 76 -8.99 -12.37 18.26
CA GLY A 76 -7.91 -12.77 17.36
C GLY A 76 -8.30 -12.95 15.88
N LYS A 77 -9.58 -13.22 15.61
CA LYS A 77 -10.11 -13.49 14.25
C LYS A 77 -9.73 -12.42 13.22
N TYR A 78 -9.67 -11.14 13.61
CA TYR A 78 -9.35 -10.05 12.69
C TYR A 78 -7.90 -10.16 12.21
N LEU A 79 -6.97 -10.35 13.15
CA LEU A 79 -5.55 -10.48 12.84
C LEU A 79 -5.24 -11.78 12.10
N ASP A 80 -5.91 -12.89 12.46
CA ASP A 80 -5.77 -14.17 11.76
C ASP A 80 -6.15 -14.04 10.28
N ILE A 81 -7.27 -13.39 9.98
CA ILE A 81 -7.69 -13.11 8.60
C ILE A 81 -6.66 -12.23 7.87
N ALA A 82 -6.12 -11.21 8.54
CA ALA A 82 -5.09 -10.35 7.95
C ALA A 82 -3.81 -11.12 7.61
N VAL A 83 -3.34 -11.97 8.54
CA VAL A 83 -2.16 -12.82 8.33
C VAL A 83 -2.38 -13.80 7.18
N GLU A 84 -3.54 -14.46 7.13
CA GLU A 84 -3.82 -15.42 6.08
C GLU A 84 -3.96 -14.75 4.70
N HIS A 85 -4.57 -13.56 4.63
CA HIS A 85 -4.55 -12.76 3.40
C HIS A 85 -3.12 -12.42 2.98
N ALA A 86 -2.31 -11.87 3.90
CA ALA A 86 -0.93 -11.49 3.60
C ALA A 86 -0.10 -12.69 3.11
N ARG A 87 -0.29 -13.88 3.69
CA ARG A 87 0.35 -15.13 3.24
C ARG A 87 -0.11 -15.56 1.85
N THR A 88 -1.39 -15.44 1.56
CA THR A 88 -1.91 -15.72 0.21
C THR A 88 -1.32 -14.76 -0.81
N THR A 89 -1.25 -13.47 -0.50
CA THR A 89 -0.58 -12.48 -1.36
C THR A 89 0.91 -12.80 -1.53
N GLN A 90 1.62 -13.12 -0.44
CA GLN A 90 3.05 -13.44 -0.44
C GLN A 90 3.38 -14.64 -1.34
N ARG A 91 2.54 -15.68 -1.34
CA ARG A 91 2.76 -16.89 -2.13
C ARG A 91 2.57 -16.68 -3.63
N ASN A 92 1.69 -15.76 -4.03
CA ASN A 92 1.21 -15.70 -5.41
C ASN A 92 1.63 -14.43 -6.18
N PHE A 93 1.79 -13.28 -5.51
CA PHE A 93 2.06 -12.02 -6.20
C PHE A 93 3.54 -11.80 -6.51
N PRO A 94 4.49 -11.93 -5.57
CA PRO A 94 5.89 -11.64 -5.84
C PRO A 94 6.48 -12.59 -6.88
N ARG A 95 7.03 -12.03 -7.96
CA ARG A 95 7.82 -12.77 -8.95
C ARG A 95 9.24 -13.04 -8.42
N PRO A 96 10.03 -13.90 -9.09
CA PRO A 96 11.41 -14.19 -8.68
C PRO A 96 12.30 -12.96 -8.56
N ASP A 97 12.11 -11.94 -9.39
CA ASP A 97 12.85 -10.67 -9.39
C ASP A 97 12.39 -9.65 -8.33
N GLY A 98 11.24 -9.89 -7.68
CA GLY A 98 10.66 -8.98 -6.69
C GLY A 98 9.59 -8.03 -7.24
N SER A 99 9.34 -8.04 -8.55
CA SER A 99 8.19 -7.36 -9.17
C SER A 99 6.88 -8.05 -8.79
N THR A 100 5.76 -7.34 -8.92
CA THR A 100 4.42 -7.88 -8.63
C THR A 100 3.43 -7.57 -9.75
N PRO A 101 2.45 -8.44 -10.03
CA PRO A 101 1.25 -8.05 -10.76
C PRO A 101 0.36 -7.18 -9.86
N HIS A 102 -0.59 -6.47 -10.46
CA HIS A 102 -1.58 -5.73 -9.69
C HIS A 102 -2.65 -6.68 -9.10
N VAL A 103 -3.15 -7.62 -9.92
CA VAL A 103 -4.26 -8.52 -9.55
C VAL A 103 -3.77 -9.96 -9.54
N TYR A 104 -4.40 -10.79 -8.70
CA TYR A 104 -4.31 -12.24 -8.81
C TYR A 104 -5.71 -12.83 -8.62
N ASP A 105 -6.15 -13.64 -9.57
CA ASP A 105 -7.45 -14.30 -9.54
C ASP A 105 -7.32 -15.71 -8.98
N PHE A 106 -8.31 -16.12 -8.18
CA PHE A 106 -8.42 -17.43 -7.54
C PHE A 106 -9.79 -18.03 -7.84
N ASP A 107 -9.88 -19.36 -7.85
CA ASP A 107 -11.17 -20.03 -7.82
C ASP A 107 -11.80 -19.83 -6.42
N PRO A 108 -12.98 -19.18 -6.31
CA PRO A 108 -13.55 -18.83 -5.02
C PRO A 108 -14.10 -20.02 -4.23
N ALA A 109 -14.35 -21.17 -4.88
CA ALA A 109 -14.91 -22.35 -4.23
C ALA A 109 -13.81 -23.22 -3.60
N SER A 110 -12.72 -23.42 -4.32
CA SER A 110 -11.58 -24.27 -3.95
C SER A 110 -10.43 -23.48 -3.32
N GLY A 111 -10.27 -22.20 -3.66
CA GLY A 111 -9.12 -21.39 -3.30
C GLY A 111 -7.90 -21.57 -4.21
N ALA A 112 -8.03 -22.32 -5.32
CA ALA A 112 -6.92 -22.57 -6.23
C ALA A 112 -6.48 -21.29 -6.95
N PRO A 113 -5.17 -21.02 -7.10
CA PRO A 113 -4.69 -19.89 -7.89
C PRO A 113 -5.02 -20.09 -9.37
N LEU A 114 -5.58 -19.07 -10.02
CA LEU A 114 -5.87 -19.07 -11.45
C LEU A 114 -4.79 -18.33 -12.25
N GLY A 115 -4.31 -17.18 -11.74
CA GLY A 115 -3.17 -16.50 -12.34
C GLY A 115 -3.12 -14.99 -12.11
N PRO A 116 -2.02 -14.36 -12.54
CA PRO A 116 -1.84 -12.92 -12.44
C PRO A 116 -2.75 -12.17 -13.43
N GLY A 117 -3.15 -10.97 -13.03
CA GLY A 117 -3.93 -10.04 -13.84
C GLY A 117 -3.49 -8.60 -13.62
N THR A 118 -4.14 -7.68 -14.30
CA THR A 118 -3.99 -6.24 -14.06
C THR A 118 -5.28 -5.49 -14.38
N VAL A 119 -5.47 -4.35 -13.73
CA VAL A 119 -6.47 -3.33 -14.12
C VAL A 119 -5.79 -2.00 -14.44
N GLN A 120 -4.82 -1.60 -13.61
CA GLN A 120 -4.17 -0.29 -13.67
C GLN A 120 -2.70 -0.33 -14.13
N GLY A 121 -2.09 -1.51 -14.21
CA GLY A 121 -0.74 -1.71 -14.77
C GLY A 121 -0.79 -2.01 -16.26
N TYR A 122 0.36 -1.88 -16.94
CA TYR A 122 0.50 -2.07 -18.38
C TYR A 122 0.07 -3.48 -18.85
N SER A 123 0.47 -4.52 -18.13
CA SER A 123 0.06 -5.90 -18.42
C SER A 123 0.09 -6.78 -17.16
N PRO A 124 -0.51 -7.98 -17.17
CA PRO A 124 -0.34 -8.94 -16.06
C PRO A 124 1.12 -9.37 -15.81
N ALA A 125 2.01 -9.15 -16.78
CA ALA A 125 3.44 -9.43 -16.68
C ALA A 125 4.27 -8.20 -16.28
N SER A 126 3.68 -7.00 -16.27
CA SER A 126 4.38 -5.76 -15.90
C SER A 126 4.37 -5.53 -14.39
N CYS A 127 4.87 -4.36 -13.96
CA CYS A 127 4.98 -4.00 -12.55
C CYS A 127 4.49 -2.57 -12.34
N TRP A 128 3.18 -2.44 -12.12
CA TRP A 128 2.55 -1.17 -11.81
C TRP A 128 3.15 -0.57 -10.53
N SER A 129 3.69 0.66 -10.62
CA SER A 129 4.55 1.19 -9.57
C SER A 129 3.83 1.43 -8.25
N ARG A 130 2.57 1.88 -8.30
CA ARG A 130 1.76 2.06 -7.10
C ARG A 130 1.35 0.73 -6.46
N GLY A 131 1.08 -0.30 -7.27
CA GLY A 131 0.85 -1.66 -6.76
C GLY A 131 2.07 -2.19 -6.03
N GLN A 132 3.25 -2.00 -6.61
CA GLN A 132 4.52 -2.34 -5.97
C GLN A 132 4.71 -1.58 -4.64
N ALA A 133 4.42 -0.28 -4.62
CA ALA A 133 4.49 0.55 -3.42
C ALA A 133 3.51 0.09 -2.32
N TRP A 134 2.29 -0.32 -2.67
CA TRP A 134 1.35 -0.95 -1.74
C TRP A 134 1.88 -2.25 -1.15
N GLY A 135 2.55 -3.08 -1.95
CA GLY A 135 3.20 -4.28 -1.47
C GLY A 135 4.31 -3.99 -0.46
N ILE A 136 5.23 -3.07 -0.80
CA ILE A 136 6.33 -2.66 0.09
C ILE A 136 5.78 -2.20 1.45
N TYR A 137 4.85 -1.25 1.42
CA TYR A 137 4.33 -0.68 2.66
C TYR A 137 3.41 -1.67 3.40
N GLY A 138 2.56 -2.41 2.69
CA GLY A 138 1.64 -3.38 3.28
C GLY A 138 2.34 -4.56 3.96
N PHE A 139 3.35 -5.16 3.32
CA PHE A 139 4.14 -6.23 3.94
C PHE A 139 5.00 -5.73 5.11
N THR A 140 5.54 -4.51 5.02
CA THR A 140 6.24 -3.91 6.16
C THR A 140 5.28 -3.67 7.33
N THR A 141 4.07 -3.20 7.05
CA THR A 141 3.03 -2.97 8.07
C THR A 141 2.66 -4.28 8.77
N ILE A 142 2.32 -5.34 8.01
CA ILE A 142 1.89 -6.60 8.62
C ILE A 142 3.04 -7.32 9.35
N TYR A 143 4.29 -7.13 8.94
CA TYR A 143 5.45 -7.53 9.75
C TYR A 143 5.43 -6.84 11.11
N ARG A 144 5.33 -5.50 11.15
CA ARG A 144 5.31 -4.73 12.40
C ARG A 144 4.17 -5.16 13.34
N ARG A 145 3.01 -5.54 12.79
CA ARG A 145 1.86 -6.01 13.57
C ARG A 145 1.99 -7.44 14.11
N THR A 146 2.90 -8.24 13.57
CA THR A 146 2.90 -9.70 13.83
C THR A 146 4.27 -10.27 14.22
N GLY A 147 5.36 -9.54 13.99
CA GLY A 147 6.74 -10.01 14.12
C GLY A 147 7.14 -11.10 13.11
N ARG A 148 6.26 -11.47 12.17
CA ARG A 148 6.51 -12.59 11.24
C ARG A 148 7.53 -12.21 10.17
N ARG A 149 8.78 -12.64 10.36
CA ARG A 149 9.92 -12.31 9.47
C ARG A 149 9.70 -12.66 8.00
N GLU A 150 8.83 -13.62 7.68
CA GLU A 150 8.46 -13.95 6.30
C GLU A 150 7.95 -12.71 5.53
N PHE A 151 7.15 -11.86 6.17
CA PHE A 151 6.64 -10.63 5.55
C PHE A 151 7.73 -9.57 5.39
N LEU A 152 8.68 -9.49 6.32
CA LEU A 152 9.83 -8.58 6.21
C LEU A 152 10.71 -8.96 5.01
N THR A 153 10.96 -10.26 4.81
CA THR A 153 11.73 -10.75 3.66
C THR A 153 11.04 -10.38 2.34
N THR A 154 9.71 -10.51 2.28
CA THR A 154 8.95 -10.07 1.10
C THR A 154 9.04 -8.57 0.89
N ALA A 155 8.81 -7.75 1.92
CA ALA A 155 8.92 -6.29 1.82
C ALA A 155 10.28 -5.82 1.29
N ARG A 156 11.38 -6.41 1.80
CA ARG A 156 12.75 -6.15 1.31
C ARG A 156 12.90 -6.45 -0.17
N LYS A 157 12.47 -7.65 -0.60
CA LYS A 157 12.56 -8.07 -1.99
C LYS A 157 11.83 -7.12 -2.94
N LEU A 158 10.62 -6.71 -2.55
CA LEU A 158 9.80 -5.78 -3.32
C LEU A 158 10.45 -4.38 -3.38
N ALA A 159 11.01 -3.92 -2.25
CA ALA A 159 11.70 -2.64 -2.17
C ALA A 159 12.97 -2.63 -3.03
N ASP A 160 13.77 -3.69 -2.96
CA ASP A 160 15.03 -3.80 -3.70
C ASP A 160 14.77 -3.79 -5.22
N PHE A 161 13.72 -4.47 -5.70
CA PHE A 161 13.27 -4.37 -7.09
C PHE A 161 12.91 -2.93 -7.47
N ALA A 162 12.02 -2.28 -6.69
CA ALA A 162 11.49 -0.97 -7.02
C ALA A 162 12.59 0.10 -7.04
N LEU A 163 13.52 0.04 -6.09
CA LEU A 163 14.67 0.94 -6.00
C LEU A 163 15.65 0.73 -7.16
N GLY A 164 15.88 -0.52 -7.58
CA GLY A 164 16.70 -0.84 -8.75
C GLY A 164 16.09 -0.39 -10.08
N ALA A 165 14.76 -0.23 -10.13
CA ALA A 165 14.03 0.22 -11.31
C ALA A 165 13.77 1.74 -11.36
N LEU A 166 14.20 2.50 -10.35
CA LEU A 166 14.04 3.96 -10.32
C LEU A 166 14.94 4.65 -11.34
N SER A 167 14.38 5.66 -12.02
CA SER A 167 15.16 6.61 -12.82
C SER A 167 15.94 7.58 -11.93
N PRO A 168 17.00 8.24 -12.45
CA PRO A 168 17.84 9.16 -11.68
C PRO A 168 17.11 10.38 -11.08
N ASP A 169 15.92 10.72 -11.56
CA ASP A 169 15.09 11.79 -11.01
C ASP A 169 14.35 11.40 -9.73
N HIS A 170 14.46 10.15 -9.27
CA HIS A 170 13.80 9.61 -8.07
C HIS A 170 12.28 9.84 -8.04
N VAL A 171 11.64 9.84 -9.21
CA VAL A 171 10.17 9.79 -9.32
C VAL A 171 9.79 8.53 -10.09
N PRO A 172 9.01 7.60 -9.51
CA PRO A 172 8.61 6.37 -10.21
C PRO A 172 7.89 6.68 -11.52
N VAL A 173 8.20 5.90 -12.56
CA VAL A 173 7.29 5.73 -13.70
C VAL A 173 6.00 5.06 -13.24
N TRP A 174 4.90 5.23 -13.97
CA TRP A 174 3.62 4.62 -13.60
C TRP A 174 3.66 3.08 -13.65
N ASP A 175 4.53 2.49 -14.48
CA ASP A 175 4.79 1.05 -14.54
C ASP A 175 6.27 0.80 -14.86
N TYR A 176 6.96 0.02 -14.02
CA TYR A 176 8.40 -0.21 -14.12
C TYR A 176 8.81 -1.12 -15.28
N LEU A 177 7.87 -1.89 -15.84
CA LEU A 177 8.12 -2.88 -16.90
C LEU A 177 7.26 -2.61 -18.14
N ALA A 178 6.69 -1.40 -18.27
CA ALA A 178 6.10 -0.96 -19.52
C ALA A 178 7.21 -0.71 -20.57
N PRO A 179 6.93 -0.87 -21.88
CA PRO A 179 7.95 -0.72 -22.94
C PRO A 179 8.63 0.65 -22.97
N GLN A 180 7.96 1.69 -22.46
CA GLN A 180 8.46 3.06 -22.42
C GLN A 180 9.29 3.35 -21.16
N ALA A 181 9.33 2.43 -20.18
CA ALA A 181 10.16 2.59 -18.98
C ALA A 181 11.67 2.58 -19.35
N PRO A 182 12.52 3.36 -18.66
CA PRO A 182 12.21 4.26 -17.54
C PRO A 182 11.78 5.68 -17.98
N HIS A 183 11.59 5.93 -19.27
CA HIS A 183 11.29 7.24 -19.86
C HIS A 183 9.80 7.41 -20.17
N ASP A 184 8.94 6.99 -19.24
CA ASP A 184 7.48 7.08 -19.36
C ASP A 184 6.90 8.08 -18.35
N ILE A 185 5.58 8.25 -18.40
CA ILE A 185 4.78 9.03 -17.48
C ILE A 185 5.05 8.61 -16.04
N LYS A 186 5.05 9.61 -15.16
CA LYS A 186 5.35 9.42 -13.75
C LYS A 186 4.11 9.10 -12.93
N ASP A 187 4.36 8.52 -11.77
CA ASP A 187 3.38 8.44 -10.72
C ASP A 187 3.99 8.87 -9.38
N ALA A 188 3.88 10.16 -9.10
CA ALA A 188 4.30 10.75 -7.83
C ALA A 188 3.63 10.08 -6.62
N SER A 189 2.40 9.55 -6.78
CA SER A 189 1.70 8.86 -5.70
C SER A 189 2.38 7.55 -5.31
N ALA A 190 2.89 6.76 -6.27
CA ALA A 190 3.73 5.58 -5.97
C ALA A 190 4.98 5.97 -5.18
N GLY A 191 5.62 7.09 -5.54
CA GLY A 191 6.81 7.59 -4.84
C GLY A 191 6.53 7.93 -3.38
N ALA A 192 5.42 8.64 -3.12
CA ALA A 192 5.03 9.04 -1.76
C ALA A 192 4.72 7.83 -0.87
N VAL A 193 3.98 6.85 -1.41
CA VAL A 193 3.66 5.59 -0.72
C VAL A 193 4.92 4.78 -0.44
N MET A 194 5.77 4.63 -1.45
CA MET A 194 7.00 3.85 -1.34
C MET A 194 7.93 4.47 -0.30
N ALA A 195 8.08 5.80 -0.27
CA ALA A 195 8.86 6.48 0.75
C ALA A 195 8.37 6.16 2.17
N CYS A 196 7.06 6.19 2.42
CA CYS A 196 6.50 5.81 3.72
C CYS A 196 6.83 4.36 4.10
N GLY A 197 6.65 3.43 3.16
CA GLY A 197 6.99 2.02 3.35
C GLY A 197 8.48 1.80 3.62
N LEU A 198 9.37 2.51 2.92
CA LEU A 198 10.82 2.44 3.09
C LEU A 198 11.29 3.01 4.43
N LEU A 199 10.65 4.06 4.94
CA LEU A 199 10.93 4.59 6.29
C LEU A 199 10.63 3.53 7.36
N ASP A 200 9.49 2.83 7.27
CA ASP A 200 9.17 1.72 8.18
C ASP A 200 10.11 0.54 7.97
N LEU A 201 10.45 0.23 6.72
CA LEU A 201 11.32 -0.89 6.38
C LEU A 201 12.72 -0.68 6.95
N SER A 202 13.26 0.53 6.86
CA SER A 202 14.57 0.88 7.45
C SER A 202 14.60 0.64 8.96
N ARG A 203 13.53 1.04 9.68
CA ARG A 203 13.41 0.78 11.12
C ARG A 203 13.30 -0.72 11.41
N ALA A 204 12.50 -1.44 10.61
CA ALA A 204 12.27 -2.87 10.77
C ALA A 204 13.50 -3.75 10.48
N THR A 205 14.37 -3.34 9.55
CA THR A 205 15.58 -4.09 9.18
C THR A 205 16.84 -3.59 9.88
N GLY A 206 16.85 -2.34 10.35
CA GLY A 206 18.06 -1.65 10.78
C GLY A 206 18.97 -1.22 9.62
N GLU A 207 18.52 -1.30 8.36
CA GLU A 207 19.32 -0.91 7.19
C GLU A 207 19.10 0.57 6.83
N PRO A 208 20.13 1.44 6.96
CA PRO A 208 19.99 2.88 6.71
C PRO A 208 19.65 3.22 5.26
N ARG A 209 20.10 2.40 4.30
CA ARG A 209 19.89 2.62 2.86
C ARG A 209 18.42 2.84 2.49
N TYR A 210 17.49 2.13 3.14
CA TYR A 210 16.06 2.30 2.84
C TYR A 210 15.56 3.68 3.26
N ARG A 211 16.04 4.21 4.39
CA ARG A 211 15.73 5.57 4.82
C ARG A 211 16.36 6.60 3.88
N GLU A 212 17.60 6.39 3.45
CA GLU A 212 18.27 7.28 2.50
C GLU A 212 17.51 7.38 1.18
N GLU A 213 17.07 6.25 0.61
CA GLU A 213 16.25 6.23 -0.59
C GLU A 213 14.86 6.86 -0.37
N ALA A 214 14.24 6.64 0.79
CA ALA A 214 12.99 7.30 1.15
C ALA A 214 13.13 8.84 1.17
N LEU A 215 14.26 9.35 1.69
CA LEU A 215 14.53 10.79 1.66
C LEU A 215 14.72 11.32 0.24
N LYS A 216 15.44 10.61 -0.62
CA LYS A 216 15.61 11.01 -2.03
C LYS A 216 14.26 11.10 -2.76
N LEU A 217 13.39 10.11 -2.55
CA LEU A 217 12.01 10.12 -3.07
C LEU A 217 11.24 11.35 -2.57
N LEU A 218 11.19 11.59 -1.26
CA LEU A 218 10.44 12.73 -0.68
C LEU A 218 10.98 14.07 -1.16
N THR A 219 12.31 14.22 -1.27
CA THR A 219 12.95 15.43 -1.80
C THR A 219 12.56 15.64 -3.26
N ALA A 220 12.72 14.62 -4.11
CA ALA A 220 12.39 14.72 -5.54
C ALA A 220 10.92 15.10 -5.77
N LEU A 221 9.99 14.49 -5.03
CA LEU A 221 8.57 14.82 -5.08
C LEU A 221 8.31 16.26 -4.62
N SER A 222 8.95 16.69 -3.53
CA SER A 222 8.80 18.05 -3.00
C SER A 222 9.34 19.12 -3.95
N GLU A 223 10.40 18.82 -4.68
CA GLU A 223 11.03 19.74 -5.63
C GLU A 223 10.31 19.78 -6.98
N THR A 224 9.82 18.64 -7.47
CA THR A 224 9.41 18.50 -8.88
C THR A 224 7.93 18.14 -9.10
N CYS A 225 7.20 17.77 -8.04
CA CYS A 225 5.81 17.30 -8.15
C CYS A 225 4.80 18.16 -7.37
N LEU A 226 5.20 19.29 -6.77
CA LEU A 226 4.27 20.16 -6.04
C LEU A 226 3.60 21.20 -6.93
N THR A 227 2.32 21.50 -6.66
CA THR A 227 1.50 22.51 -7.35
C THR A 227 1.84 23.97 -6.96
N ARG A 228 3.12 24.30 -6.73
CA ARG A 228 3.59 25.56 -6.11
C ARG A 228 3.15 26.86 -6.82
N LYS A 229 2.85 26.80 -8.11
CA LYS A 229 2.57 27.98 -8.96
C LYS A 229 1.16 28.00 -9.54
N SER A 230 0.28 27.09 -9.10
CA SER A 230 -1.09 27.05 -9.60
C SER A 230 -2.00 27.92 -8.75
N THR A 231 -2.74 28.83 -9.38
CA THR A 231 -3.81 29.61 -8.73
C THR A 231 -5.15 28.88 -8.73
N ARG A 232 -5.21 27.66 -9.28
CA ARG A 232 -6.44 26.86 -9.42
C ARG A 232 -6.36 25.49 -8.77
N ALA A 233 -5.18 25.05 -8.34
CA ALA A 233 -5.00 23.73 -7.77
C ALA A 233 -5.12 23.81 -6.26
N ASP A 234 -6.13 23.14 -5.71
CA ASP A 234 -6.29 22.98 -4.27
C ASP A 234 -5.46 21.82 -3.71
N ALA A 235 -5.08 20.86 -4.56
CA ALA A 235 -4.29 19.69 -4.19
C ALA A 235 -2.79 19.98 -4.19
N VAL A 236 -2.04 19.27 -3.32
CA VAL A 236 -0.61 19.54 -3.06
C VAL A 236 0.30 18.87 -4.10
N VAL A 237 0.07 17.59 -4.37
CA VAL A 237 0.92 16.77 -5.25
C VAL A 237 0.28 16.67 -6.62
N ALA A 238 1.05 16.98 -7.66
CA ALA A 238 0.75 16.79 -9.08
C ALA A 238 1.48 15.56 -9.63
N ARG A 239 1.43 15.35 -10.95
CA ARG A 239 2.19 14.31 -11.67
C ARG A 239 1.92 12.88 -11.16
N CYS A 240 0.69 12.64 -10.72
CA CYS A 240 0.22 11.31 -10.34
C CYS A 240 -0.57 10.69 -11.50
N THR A 241 -0.59 9.36 -11.54
CA THR A 241 -1.29 8.60 -12.59
C THR A 241 -2.25 7.59 -11.98
N ARG A 242 -3.56 7.81 -12.10
CA ARG A 242 -4.61 6.97 -11.53
C ARG A 242 -4.75 5.66 -12.29
N ASN A 243 -5.13 5.70 -13.56
CA ASN A 243 -5.36 4.50 -14.37
C ASN A 243 -4.99 4.77 -15.82
N ARG A 244 -3.72 4.53 -16.15
CA ARG A 244 -3.17 4.78 -17.48
C ARG A 244 -3.80 3.92 -18.58
N PRO A 245 -4.01 2.59 -18.42
CA PRO A 245 -4.66 1.78 -19.46
C PRO A 245 -6.05 2.27 -19.87
N SER A 246 -6.79 2.92 -18.97
CA SER A 246 -8.10 3.50 -19.26
C SER A 246 -8.07 5.00 -19.59
N GLU A 247 -6.88 5.60 -19.67
CA GLU A 247 -6.68 7.06 -19.81
C GLU A 247 -7.50 7.89 -18.79
N ASP A 248 -7.73 7.34 -17.59
CA ASP A 248 -8.44 8.00 -16.51
C ASP A 248 -7.41 8.56 -15.50
N GLY A 249 -7.29 9.88 -15.48
CA GLY A 249 -6.49 10.62 -14.51
C GLY A 249 -4.99 10.43 -14.69
N VAL A 250 -4.44 11.00 -15.75
CA VAL A 250 -3.00 11.00 -16.06
C VAL A 250 -2.42 12.40 -15.83
N GLU A 251 -1.26 12.50 -15.18
CA GLU A 251 -0.62 13.78 -14.81
C GLU A 251 -1.55 14.68 -13.97
N ILE A 252 -2.29 14.08 -13.03
CA ILE A 252 -3.25 14.77 -12.14
C ILE A 252 -2.77 14.77 -10.69
N SER A 253 -3.53 15.47 -9.84
CA SER A 253 -3.43 15.34 -8.40
C SER A 253 -4.32 14.23 -7.85
N LEU A 254 -3.87 13.57 -6.79
CA LEU A 254 -4.59 12.47 -6.15
C LEU A 254 -4.57 12.64 -4.62
N PRO A 255 -5.72 12.52 -3.92
CA PRO A 255 -5.79 12.80 -2.49
C PRO A 255 -4.93 11.85 -1.64
N TYR A 256 -4.75 10.61 -2.09
CA TYR A 256 -3.84 9.68 -1.43
C TYR A 256 -2.36 10.07 -1.64
N ALA A 257 -2.00 10.73 -2.74
CA ALA A 257 -0.64 11.24 -2.92
C ALA A 257 -0.33 12.33 -1.89
N ASP A 258 -1.27 13.27 -1.69
CA ASP A 258 -1.17 14.32 -0.67
C ASP A 258 -1.04 13.72 0.73
N TYR A 259 -1.87 12.73 1.05
CA TYR A 259 -1.83 12.03 2.33
C TYR A 259 -0.45 11.41 2.60
N TYR A 260 0.06 10.59 1.67
CA TYR A 260 1.33 9.89 1.88
C TYR A 260 2.55 10.81 1.79
N LEU A 261 2.49 11.88 1.01
CA LEU A 261 3.57 12.87 1.02
C LEU A 261 3.64 13.53 2.40
N LEU A 262 2.50 13.97 2.94
CA LEU A 262 2.44 14.58 4.26
C LEU A 262 2.86 13.59 5.36
N GLU A 263 2.40 12.34 5.28
CA GLU A 263 2.82 11.27 6.19
C GLU A 263 4.35 11.09 6.18
N GLY A 264 4.95 10.99 5.00
CA GLY A 264 6.40 10.85 4.82
C GLY A 264 7.18 12.04 5.38
N ILE A 265 6.75 13.27 5.07
CA ILE A 265 7.39 14.50 5.58
C ILE A 265 7.30 14.57 7.11
N LEU A 266 6.13 14.29 7.69
CA LEU A 266 5.93 14.30 9.14
C LEU A 266 6.74 13.21 9.84
N ARG A 267 6.87 12.00 9.27
CA ARG A 267 7.75 10.94 9.79
C ARG A 267 9.21 11.36 9.87
N VAL A 268 9.65 12.24 8.97
CA VAL A 268 11.04 12.73 8.93
C VAL A 268 11.25 13.93 9.86
N LEU A 269 10.34 14.90 9.82
CA LEU A 269 10.52 16.19 10.51
C LEU A 269 9.90 16.24 11.91
N ARG A 270 8.89 15.40 12.17
CA ARG A 270 8.06 15.40 13.37
C ARG A 270 7.72 13.97 13.83
N PRO A 271 8.72 13.09 14.03
CA PRO A 271 8.49 11.67 14.29
C PRO A 271 7.62 11.40 15.52
N ASP A 272 7.76 12.19 16.58
CA ASP A 272 6.99 12.02 17.83
C ASP A 272 5.52 12.44 17.67
N ASP A 273 5.26 13.50 16.90
CA ASP A 273 3.91 13.99 16.63
C ASP A 273 3.11 12.97 15.81
N ILE A 274 3.74 12.38 14.80
CA ILE A 274 3.08 11.43 13.90
C ILE A 274 2.91 10.04 14.52
N ASP A 275 3.81 9.61 15.41
CA ASP A 275 3.72 8.30 16.07
C ASP A 275 2.36 8.10 16.75
N ARG A 276 1.88 9.14 17.45
CA ARG A 276 0.55 9.12 18.08
C ARG A 276 -0.58 8.89 17.07
N ALA A 277 -0.47 9.45 15.86
CA ALA A 277 -1.53 9.37 14.86
C ALA A 277 -1.57 8.02 14.14
N ILE A 278 -0.40 7.43 13.84
CA ILE A 278 -0.31 6.27 12.96
C ILE A 278 0.26 5.00 13.62
N ASP A 279 0.65 5.08 14.90
CA ASP A 279 1.12 3.98 15.74
C ASP A 279 2.38 3.32 15.14
N LEU A 280 3.49 4.06 15.24
CA LEU A 280 4.83 3.62 14.85
C LEU A 280 5.54 2.86 15.98
N SER A 281 5.13 3.03 17.24
CA SER A 281 5.79 2.54 18.45
C SER A 281 5.60 1.06 18.80
N THR A 282 4.71 0.33 18.13
CA THR A 282 4.76 -1.14 18.16
C THR A 282 5.83 -1.65 17.18
N VAL A 283 7.05 -1.79 17.69
CA VAL A 283 8.16 -2.59 17.14
C VAL A 283 8.65 -3.52 18.24
#